data_AF-A0A2I7SGH7-F1
#
_entry.id   AF-A0A2I7SGH7-F1
#
_cell.length_a   1.000
_cell.length_b   1.000
_cell.length_c   1.000
_cell.angle_alpha   90.00
_cell.angle_beta   90.00
_cell.angle_gamma   90.00
#
_symmetry.space_group_name_H-M   'P 1'
#
loop_
_entity.id
_entity.type
_entity.pdbx_description
1 polymer ?
#
loop_
_entity_poly.entity_id
_entity_poly.type
_entity_poly.pdbx_seq_one_letter_code
_entity_poly.pdbx_strand_id
1 'polypeptide(L)'
;MNSKQKIGLLGALAVVGTGYFLFKNDKEEKPTSTSDKETKLHGDDTESNFIGISNARIHQALMAQNPNYAKAYKKDLKTWGTVSGVMDVSNDFDEAKRKKKKLKAFAQKALEVQKNYKEKAAHLPEISKTQITLTNNGTSVRTINLWGANMGTSISKPLPGDVQDHKVNQEVQTGVHPQYVGFNSFNGLVYVANQLSDSITIMDKSGAIVKTVALGSVYPGFVSPVDVAFNPSNGEAWVVCSVENTIRILDATHNIVQTIPVGNRPTSIAYNPENGCFYVSNLLDNTLSRIDSSTYNVVATLNTGEDPRTVSVWNQQGTVWVSNSSSDSVSVFDKTDNLLSEINATGDYPTEFTETTTSLFLIAKNSNELLELNPQTQNIENTYPLGFQPSGIIYNPVNGFLYVLSSQTGLTYIYSTTGTLSETLSLNNAPNIGIAALPSGEVFTTNTSGGNLSFIGYSDSSSDITINESYPEKRAEFQFKPALVKHAKFVFSDENRASGLKLIHQSPTGKQHVTPISFNNYKSPQNYLDVAEVTAVRGDVIDGKSTWEFKIAPGQTITILVYYKQLQFKYLIPTIKI
;
A
#
# COMPACT_ATOMS: atom_id res chain seq x y z
N MET A 1 49.41 -34.38 52.99
CA MET A 1 48.26 -35.21 53.44
C MET A 1 47.01 -34.70 52.74
N ASN A 2 46.33 -35.61 52.01
CA ASN A 2 44.92 -35.63 51.54
C ASN A 2 44.33 -34.37 50.86
N SER A 3 44.02 -34.34 49.56
CA SER A 3 43.04 -35.07 48.72
C SER A 3 41.64 -34.44 48.66
N LYS A 4 41.21 -34.13 47.42
CA LYS A 4 39.84 -34.11 46.85
C LYS A 4 38.93 -32.86 46.99
N GLN A 5 38.27 -32.57 45.84
CA GLN A 5 37.00 -31.84 45.55
C GLN A 5 37.07 -30.30 45.48
N LYS A 6 36.95 -29.64 44.29
CA LYS A 6 35.83 -29.41 43.33
C LYS A 6 35.52 -27.89 43.34
N ILE A 7 35.83 -27.13 42.28
CA ILE A 7 35.02 -26.75 41.09
C ILE A 7 33.86 -25.78 41.36
N GLY A 8 33.86 -24.66 40.62
CA GLY A 8 32.71 -23.80 40.26
C GLY A 8 33.04 -22.31 40.41
N LEU A 9 32.83 -21.37 39.47
CA LEU A 9 32.07 -21.37 38.22
C LEU A 9 32.45 -20.09 37.42
N LEU A 10 32.85 -20.22 36.15
CA LEU A 10 32.89 -19.11 35.18
C LEU A 10 32.59 -19.74 33.81
N GLY A 11 31.32 -19.70 33.41
CA GLY A 11 30.81 -20.33 32.20
C GLY A 11 30.42 -19.28 31.17
N ALA A 12 31.23 -19.16 30.12
CA ALA A 12 30.86 -18.54 28.86
C ALA A 12 29.93 -19.48 28.08
N LEU A 13 28.80 -18.95 27.59
CA LEU A 13 27.87 -19.68 26.72
C LEU A 13 28.07 -19.20 25.28
N ALA A 14 28.48 -20.11 24.40
CA ALA A 14 28.41 -19.98 22.95
C ALA A 14 27.28 -20.88 22.44
N VAL A 15 26.40 -20.35 21.59
CA VAL A 15 25.29 -21.08 20.96
C VAL A 15 25.41 -20.97 19.45
N VAL A 16 25.35 -22.12 18.78
CA VAL A 16 25.08 -22.28 17.35
C VAL A 16 23.73 -22.98 17.22
N GLY A 17 22.79 -22.35 16.49
CA GLY A 17 21.77 -22.99 15.67
C GLY A 17 20.80 -24.02 16.27
N THR A 18 19.53 -23.58 16.38
CA THR A 18 18.28 -24.37 16.41
C THR A 18 18.05 -25.33 17.58
N GLY A 19 17.38 -24.82 18.60
CA GLY A 19 16.70 -25.59 19.64
C GLY A 19 16.14 -24.66 20.70
N TYR A 20 14.83 -24.36 20.64
CA TYR A 20 14.14 -23.77 21.78
C TYR A 20 14.21 -24.77 22.95
N PHE A 21 14.79 -24.36 24.07
CA PHE A 21 14.54 -25.01 25.36
C PHE A 21 14.26 -23.94 26.42
N LEU A 22 13.01 -23.93 26.89
CA LEU A 22 12.61 -23.42 28.19
C LEU A 22 13.26 -24.31 29.26
N PHE A 23 14.01 -23.73 30.20
CA PHE A 23 14.33 -24.40 31.45
C PHE A 23 13.41 -23.88 32.54
N LYS A 24 12.48 -24.75 32.96
CA LYS A 24 11.80 -24.64 34.25
C LYS A 24 12.81 -25.02 35.34
N ASN A 25 12.91 -24.17 36.34
CA ASN A 25 13.89 -24.23 37.40
C ASN A 25 13.25 -24.90 38.62
N ASP A 26 13.39 -26.22 38.79
CA ASP A 26 12.88 -26.90 39.98
C ASP A 26 14.08 -27.54 40.73
N LYS A 27 14.48 -26.87 41.83
CA LYS A 27 15.31 -27.45 42.89
C LYS A 27 14.43 -28.34 43.78
N GLU A 28 15.04 -29.42 44.23
CA GLU A 28 14.54 -30.42 45.18
C GLU A 28 13.83 -29.84 46.41
N GLU A 29 12.66 -30.40 46.75
CA GLU A 29 12.29 -30.65 48.14
C GLU A 29 11.96 -32.15 48.33
N LYS A 30 12.29 -32.61 49.53
CA LYS A 30 12.48 -33.98 50.00
C LYS A 30 11.17 -34.79 50.22
N PRO A 31 11.27 -36.12 50.43
CA PRO A 31 10.15 -37.05 50.36
C PRO A 31 9.46 -37.30 51.70
N THR A 32 8.18 -37.67 51.66
CA THR A 32 7.50 -38.39 52.75
C THR A 32 6.55 -39.45 52.19
N SER A 33 7.01 -40.70 52.30
CA SER A 33 6.35 -41.93 52.75
C SER A 33 4.88 -42.25 52.38
N THR A 34 4.75 -43.50 51.88
CA THR A 34 3.71 -44.53 52.16
C THR A 34 2.29 -44.26 51.63
N SER A 35 1.57 -45.18 50.99
CA SER A 35 1.65 -46.64 50.93
C SER A 35 0.79 -47.17 49.78
N ASP A 36 1.30 -48.21 49.11
CA ASP A 36 0.65 -49.45 48.65
C ASP A 36 -0.84 -49.49 48.28
N LYS A 37 -1.13 -49.82 47.01
CA LYS A 37 -1.47 -51.18 46.54
C LYS A 37 -1.79 -51.12 45.03
N GLU A 38 -0.97 -51.75 44.19
CA GLU A 38 -1.21 -53.08 43.58
C GLU A 38 -2.47 -53.11 42.69
N THR A 39 -2.41 -53.32 41.38
CA THR A 39 -1.82 -54.47 40.64
C THR A 39 -1.44 -54.07 39.20
N LYS A 40 -0.19 -54.30 38.74
CA LYS A 40 0.30 -55.49 37.96
C LYS A 40 -0.45 -55.66 36.61
N LEU A 41 0.18 -55.54 35.43
CA LEU A 41 1.22 -56.45 34.92
C LEU A 41 2.04 -55.87 33.73
N HIS A 42 3.37 -56.04 33.86
CA HIS A 42 4.44 -56.33 32.89
C HIS A 42 4.54 -55.67 31.50
N GLY A 43 5.72 -55.07 31.28
CA GLY A 43 6.35 -54.87 29.97
C GLY A 43 7.50 -53.85 30.07
N ASP A 44 8.69 -54.32 30.45
CA ASP A 44 9.92 -53.51 30.56
C ASP A 44 10.50 -53.14 29.18
N ASP A 45 11.27 -52.05 29.21
CA ASP A 45 12.37 -51.63 28.33
C ASP A 45 12.09 -50.79 27.06
N THR A 46 12.47 -49.51 27.21
CA THR A 46 13.34 -48.67 26.36
C THR A 46 13.03 -48.42 24.87
N GLU A 47 13.04 -47.11 24.57
CA GLU A 47 13.51 -46.42 23.37
C GLU A 47 12.77 -46.52 22.00
N SER A 48 12.44 -45.31 21.54
CA SER A 48 12.54 -44.82 20.15
C SER A 48 11.46 -45.21 19.15
N ASN A 49 10.60 -44.23 18.83
CA ASN A 49 9.90 -44.15 17.55
C ASN A 49 9.94 -42.70 17.03
N PHE A 50 11.07 -42.35 16.42
CA PHE A 50 11.06 -41.49 15.23
C PHE A 50 11.14 -42.41 14.02
N ILE A 51 10.23 -42.22 13.07
CA ILE A 51 10.20 -42.92 11.80
C ILE A 51 11.31 -42.34 10.91
N GLY A 52 12.46 -43.02 10.95
CA GLY A 52 13.41 -43.12 9.87
C GLY A 52 13.73 -44.60 9.73
N ILE A 53 13.23 -45.25 8.70
CA ILE A 53 13.51 -46.67 8.45
C ILE A 53 15.01 -46.80 8.21
N SER A 54 15.74 -47.34 9.18
CA SER A 54 17.17 -47.61 9.01
C SER A 54 17.34 -48.78 8.06
N ASN A 55 18.23 -48.61 7.07
CA ASN A 55 18.54 -49.63 6.04
C ASN A 55 18.98 -50.98 6.63
N ALA A 56 19.36 -51.04 7.90
CA ALA A 56 19.77 -52.28 8.57
C ALA A 56 18.62 -53.28 8.77
N ARG A 57 17.38 -52.83 9.04
CA ARG A 57 16.21 -53.73 9.22
C ARG A 57 15.74 -54.34 7.89
N ILE A 58 15.83 -53.59 6.79
CA ILE A 58 15.58 -54.08 5.43
C ILE A 58 16.65 -55.12 5.03
N HIS A 59 17.91 -54.89 5.42
CA HIS A 59 19.03 -55.76 5.08
C HIS A 59 18.96 -57.14 5.77
N GLN A 60 18.48 -57.19 7.02
CA GLN A 60 18.32 -58.43 7.78
C GLN A 60 17.11 -59.25 7.29
N ALA A 61 16.02 -58.58 6.87
CA ALA A 61 14.84 -59.22 6.30
C ALA A 61 15.10 -59.84 4.90
N LEU A 62 15.91 -59.19 4.06
CA LEU A 62 16.24 -59.69 2.71
C LEU A 62 17.29 -60.82 2.71
N MET A 63 18.21 -60.84 3.67
CA MET A 63 19.22 -61.91 3.80
C MET A 63 18.59 -63.27 4.19
N ALA A 64 17.45 -63.25 4.88
CA ALA A 64 16.75 -64.46 5.30
C ALA A 64 15.97 -65.16 4.16
N GLN A 65 15.69 -64.46 3.05
CA GLN A 65 14.82 -64.99 1.98
C GLN A 65 15.53 -65.31 0.66
N ASN A 66 16.77 -64.85 0.43
CA ASN A 66 17.43 -65.11 -0.85
C ASN A 66 18.96 -65.21 -0.75
N PRO A 67 19.54 -66.44 -0.77
CA PRO A 67 20.98 -66.65 -0.66
C PRO A 67 21.79 -66.03 -1.82
N ASN A 68 21.16 -65.70 -2.95
CA ASN A 68 21.84 -65.07 -4.09
C ASN A 68 22.03 -63.56 -3.91
N TYR A 69 21.33 -62.91 -2.98
CA TYR A 69 21.48 -61.48 -2.68
C TYR A 69 22.86 -61.17 -2.08
N ALA A 70 23.41 -62.08 -1.26
CA ALA A 70 24.73 -61.94 -0.64
C ALA A 70 25.90 -61.96 -1.66
N LYS A 71 25.74 -62.65 -2.79
CA LYS A 71 26.76 -62.73 -3.86
C LYS A 71 26.75 -61.50 -4.76
N ALA A 72 25.58 -60.93 -5.04
CA ALA A 72 25.45 -59.68 -5.80
C ALA A 72 25.93 -58.47 -4.99
N TYR A 73 25.56 -58.39 -3.70
CA TYR A 73 25.98 -57.30 -2.80
C TYR A 73 27.52 -57.21 -2.64
N LYS A 74 28.22 -58.35 -2.50
CA LYS A 74 29.69 -58.38 -2.47
C LYS A 74 30.35 -57.99 -3.80
N LYS A 75 29.67 -58.18 -4.93
CA LYS A 75 30.15 -57.78 -6.25
C LYS A 75 29.92 -56.28 -6.47
N ASP A 76 28.80 -55.74 -6.02
CA ASP A 76 28.43 -54.33 -6.17
C ASP A 76 29.20 -53.41 -5.21
N LEU A 77 29.49 -53.85 -3.97
CA LEU A 77 30.39 -53.14 -3.04
C LEU A 77 31.82 -53.02 -3.58
N LYS A 78 32.25 -53.99 -4.38
CA LYS A 78 33.57 -54.02 -5.01
C LYS A 78 33.61 -53.20 -6.30
N THR A 79 32.45 -52.88 -6.89
CA THR A 79 32.34 -52.19 -8.19
C THR A 79 32.01 -50.70 -8.04
N TRP A 80 31.24 -50.25 -7.04
CA TRP A 80 30.69 -48.88 -7.04
C TRP A 80 30.93 -47.99 -5.80
N GLY A 81 31.12 -48.53 -4.59
CA GLY A 81 31.52 -47.76 -3.39
C GLY A 81 30.56 -46.68 -2.81
N THR A 82 30.67 -46.48 -1.48
CA THR A 82 30.35 -45.27 -0.66
C THR A 82 28.87 -45.07 -0.16
N VAL A 83 28.49 -44.49 1.01
CA VAL A 83 29.07 -44.02 2.32
C VAL A 83 27.95 -44.05 3.41
N SER A 84 28.28 -44.16 4.72
CA SER A 84 27.85 -43.18 5.76
C SER A 84 28.55 -43.42 7.11
N GLY A 85 29.23 -42.38 7.62
CA GLY A 85 29.37 -42.11 9.07
C GLY A 85 30.48 -42.81 9.86
N VAL A 86 31.53 -42.05 10.16
CA VAL A 86 32.56 -42.23 11.22
C VAL A 86 33.80 -43.08 10.86
N MET A 87 34.95 -42.46 11.13
CA MET A 87 36.33 -42.95 11.03
C MET A 87 36.63 -43.90 12.20
N ASP A 88 37.22 -45.06 11.90
CA ASP A 88 37.92 -45.88 12.89
C ASP A 88 39.37 -45.40 13.05
N VAL A 89 39.80 -45.28 14.31
CA VAL A 89 41.13 -44.89 14.78
C VAL A 89 41.77 -46.11 15.44
N SER A 90 42.44 -46.94 14.65
CA SER A 90 43.30 -48.00 15.18
C SER A 90 44.65 -48.08 14.45
N ASN A 91 45.69 -48.34 15.24
CA ASN A 91 47.10 -48.27 14.90
C ASN A 91 47.60 -49.59 14.31
N ASP A 92 47.90 -49.63 13.00
CA ASP A 92 48.69 -50.70 12.39
C ASP A 92 49.78 -50.11 11.46
N PHE A 93 51.04 -50.27 11.87
CA PHE A 93 52.17 -49.50 11.32
C PHE A 93 52.73 -50.09 10.00
N ASP A 94 52.39 -51.34 9.65
CA ASP A 94 52.97 -52.01 8.47
C ASP A 94 52.11 -51.89 7.20
N GLU A 95 50.82 -51.57 7.31
CA GLU A 95 49.96 -51.30 6.14
C GLU A 95 50.23 -49.89 5.53
N ALA A 96 50.74 -48.97 6.34
CA ALA A 96 51.08 -47.59 5.95
C ALA A 96 52.25 -47.52 4.95
N LYS A 97 53.19 -48.48 4.98
CA LYS A 97 54.40 -48.45 4.14
C LYS A 97 54.14 -48.90 2.70
N ARG A 98 53.22 -49.84 2.48
CA ARG A 98 52.80 -50.30 1.13
C ARG A 98 51.86 -49.32 0.43
N LYS A 99 51.00 -48.60 1.17
CA LYS A 99 50.13 -47.54 0.62
C LYS A 99 50.93 -46.28 0.22
N LYS A 100 52.07 -45.98 0.85
CA LYS A 100 52.91 -44.79 0.59
C LYS A 100 53.47 -44.68 -0.84
N LYS A 101 53.75 -45.79 -1.52
CA LYS A 101 54.29 -45.79 -2.90
C LYS A 101 53.21 -45.53 -3.97
N LYS A 102 51.99 -46.02 -3.76
CA LYS A 102 50.82 -45.72 -4.60
C LYS A 102 50.23 -44.33 -4.29
N LEU A 103 50.27 -43.90 -3.03
CA LEU A 103 49.86 -42.56 -2.63
C LEU A 103 50.79 -41.48 -3.20
N LYS A 104 52.10 -41.72 -3.35
CA LYS A 104 53.02 -40.74 -3.98
C LYS A 104 52.74 -40.51 -5.46
N ALA A 105 52.43 -41.57 -6.22
CA ALA A 105 52.10 -41.45 -7.65
C ALA A 105 50.71 -40.81 -7.86
N PHE A 106 49.73 -41.16 -7.02
CA PHE A 106 48.41 -40.54 -7.05
C PHE A 106 48.44 -39.09 -6.53
N ALA A 107 49.26 -38.79 -5.50
CA ALA A 107 49.46 -37.45 -5.00
C ALA A 107 50.29 -36.58 -5.95
N GLN A 108 51.21 -37.12 -6.75
CA GLN A 108 51.89 -36.34 -7.81
C GLN A 108 50.93 -36.00 -8.95
N LYS A 109 50.13 -36.95 -9.42
CA LYS A 109 49.13 -36.73 -10.47
C LYS A 109 47.99 -35.81 -9.99
N ALA A 110 47.59 -35.95 -8.71
CA ALA A 110 46.66 -35.05 -8.05
C ALA A 110 47.29 -33.68 -7.76
N LEU A 111 48.58 -33.58 -7.41
CA LEU A 111 49.28 -32.28 -7.26
C LEU A 111 49.40 -31.57 -8.60
N GLU A 112 49.60 -32.29 -9.70
CA GLU A 112 49.76 -31.74 -11.05
C GLU A 112 48.42 -31.28 -11.63
N VAL A 113 47.34 -32.04 -11.38
CA VAL A 113 45.95 -31.61 -11.65
C VAL A 113 45.54 -30.46 -10.72
N GLN A 114 45.96 -30.47 -9.44
CA GLN A 114 45.69 -29.40 -8.48
C GLN A 114 46.58 -28.16 -8.70
N LYS A 115 47.77 -28.31 -9.29
CA LYS A 115 48.60 -27.19 -9.77
C LYS A 115 47.98 -26.58 -11.01
N ASN A 116 47.54 -27.37 -11.98
CA ASN A 116 46.81 -26.88 -13.16
C ASN A 116 45.46 -26.25 -12.80
N TYR A 117 44.78 -26.73 -11.76
CA TYR A 117 43.56 -26.10 -11.23
C TYR A 117 43.86 -24.87 -10.36
N LYS A 118 44.93 -24.85 -9.54
CA LYS A 118 45.30 -23.68 -8.74
C LYS A 118 45.95 -22.58 -9.56
N GLU A 119 46.71 -22.89 -10.61
CA GLU A 119 47.27 -21.90 -11.54
C GLU A 119 46.18 -21.32 -12.47
N LYS A 120 45.08 -22.06 -12.74
CA LYS A 120 43.87 -21.51 -13.39
C LYS A 120 42.88 -20.84 -12.43
N ALA A 121 42.82 -21.21 -11.15
CA ALA A 121 41.90 -20.66 -10.15
C ALA A 121 42.51 -19.55 -9.25
N ALA A 122 43.82 -19.30 -9.31
CA ALA A 122 44.48 -18.26 -8.52
C ALA A 122 44.33 -16.84 -9.09
N HIS A 123 43.63 -16.67 -10.21
CA HIS A 123 43.37 -15.37 -10.80
C HIS A 123 41.88 -15.16 -11.04
N LEU A 124 41.15 -14.85 -9.97
CA LEU A 124 40.15 -13.77 -9.87
C LEU A 124 39.40 -13.92 -8.54
N PRO A 125 39.23 -12.86 -7.72
CA PRO A 125 38.17 -12.88 -6.73
C PRO A 125 36.85 -13.06 -7.50
N GLU A 126 35.98 -14.00 -7.12
CA GLU A 126 34.66 -14.12 -7.75
C GLU A 126 33.85 -12.85 -7.46
N ILE A 127 34.05 -11.86 -8.31
CA ILE A 127 33.22 -10.68 -8.41
C ILE A 127 31.97 -11.17 -9.12
N SER A 128 30.88 -11.30 -8.35
CA SER A 128 29.57 -11.58 -8.90
C SER A 128 29.07 -10.36 -9.66
N LYS A 129 28.21 -10.60 -10.65
CA LYS A 129 27.57 -9.56 -11.44
C LYS A 129 26.06 -9.72 -11.34
N THR A 130 25.37 -8.61 -11.17
CA THR A 130 23.92 -8.53 -11.39
C THR A 130 23.63 -7.41 -12.37
N GLN A 131 22.54 -7.57 -13.10
CA GLN A 131 22.05 -6.60 -14.05
C GLN A 131 20.63 -6.23 -13.67
N ILE A 132 20.35 -4.93 -13.70
CA ILE A 132 19.04 -4.36 -13.53
C ILE A 132 18.74 -3.55 -14.77
N THR A 133 17.56 -3.72 -15.33
CA THR A 133 17.08 -2.85 -16.40
C THR A 133 15.75 -2.29 -15.96
N LEU A 134 15.64 -0.96 -15.99
CA LEU A 134 14.44 -0.22 -15.60
C LEU A 134 14.08 0.79 -16.68
N THR A 135 12.79 0.98 -16.90
CA THR A 135 12.26 1.89 -17.93
C THR A 135 11.17 2.75 -17.33
N ASN A 136 11.20 4.04 -17.65
CA ASN A 136 10.09 4.95 -17.39
C ASN A 136 9.19 4.99 -18.62
N ASN A 137 8.05 4.31 -18.54
CA ASN A 137 7.05 4.32 -19.61
C ASN A 137 6.07 5.50 -19.47
N GLY A 138 6.19 6.26 -18.37
CA GLY A 138 5.38 7.43 -18.10
C GLY A 138 5.84 8.69 -18.83
N THR A 139 5.06 9.76 -18.64
CA THR A 139 5.27 11.08 -19.26
C THR A 139 6.01 12.07 -18.35
N SER A 140 6.24 11.69 -17.09
CA SER A 140 6.88 12.54 -16.08
C SER A 140 8.21 11.98 -15.61
N VAL A 141 9.10 12.83 -15.09
CA VAL A 141 10.35 12.40 -14.46
C VAL A 141 10.02 11.59 -13.20
N ARG A 142 10.62 10.42 -13.05
CA ARG A 142 10.36 9.51 -11.92
C ARG A 142 11.57 9.42 -11.00
N THR A 143 11.32 9.31 -9.70
CA THR A 143 12.37 9.07 -8.70
C THR A 143 12.42 7.59 -8.39
N ILE A 144 13.59 6.98 -8.62
CA ILE A 144 13.82 5.55 -8.43
C ILE A 144 14.60 5.32 -7.15
N ASN A 145 14.17 4.36 -6.34
CA ASN A 145 14.84 3.86 -5.15
C ASN A 145 15.23 2.40 -5.35
N LEU A 146 16.52 2.14 -5.53
CA LEU A 146 17.04 0.77 -5.58
C LEU A 146 17.60 0.34 -4.22
N TRP A 147 17.44 -0.94 -3.91
CA TRP A 147 18.09 -1.70 -2.85
C TRP A 147 17.52 -1.56 -1.43
N GLY A 148 16.66 -0.56 -1.16
CA GLY A 148 16.07 -0.29 0.17
C GLY A 148 15.03 -1.29 0.69
N ALA A 149 15.22 -2.61 0.50
CA ALA A 149 14.27 -3.68 0.89
C ALA A 149 13.75 -3.58 2.33
N ASN A 150 14.64 -3.37 3.30
CA ASN A 150 14.31 -3.34 4.72
C ASN A 150 13.52 -2.09 5.13
N MET A 151 13.50 -1.06 4.28
CA MET A 151 12.74 0.16 4.53
C MET A 151 11.32 0.08 3.95
N GLY A 152 10.95 -1.02 3.29
CA GLY A 152 9.68 -1.11 2.56
C GLY A 152 9.58 -0.06 1.44
N THR A 153 10.70 0.50 0.97
CA THR A 153 10.66 1.57 -0.02
C THR A 153 10.20 1.01 -1.35
N SER A 154 9.16 1.61 -1.89
CA SER A 154 8.76 1.42 -3.28
C SER A 154 9.90 1.78 -4.23
N ILE A 155 9.98 1.07 -5.36
CA ILE A 155 10.94 1.37 -6.43
C ILE A 155 10.70 2.79 -6.95
N SER A 156 9.45 3.17 -7.17
CA SER A 156 9.04 4.52 -7.52
C SER A 156 7.63 4.71 -7.01
N LYS A 157 7.38 5.76 -6.24
CA LYS A 157 6.02 6.09 -5.82
C LYS A 157 5.23 6.65 -7.01
N PRO A 158 3.92 6.38 -7.11
CA PRO A 158 3.06 7.10 -8.03
C PRO A 158 3.09 8.61 -7.75
N LEU A 159 2.93 9.40 -8.81
CA LEU A 159 2.68 10.84 -8.75
C LEU A 159 1.16 11.09 -8.79
N PRO A 160 0.69 12.30 -8.41
CA PRO A 160 -0.74 12.62 -8.47
C PRO A 160 -1.39 12.36 -9.84
N GLY A 161 -0.67 12.54 -10.94
CA GLY A 161 -1.21 12.27 -12.28
C GLY A 161 -1.40 10.78 -12.62
N ASP A 162 -0.88 9.85 -11.82
CA ASP A 162 -0.84 8.42 -12.13
C ASP A 162 -2.17 7.75 -11.71
N VAL A 163 -3.29 8.21 -12.28
CA VAL A 163 -4.63 7.76 -11.88
C VAL A 163 -4.86 6.26 -12.12
N GLN A 164 -4.11 5.65 -13.03
CA GLN A 164 -4.05 4.20 -13.28
C GLN A 164 -3.52 3.41 -12.08
N ASP A 165 -2.78 4.06 -11.19
CA ASP A 165 -2.23 3.45 -9.98
C ASP A 165 -3.20 3.56 -8.79
N HIS A 166 -4.40 4.11 -8.96
CA HIS A 166 -5.38 4.15 -7.88
C HIS A 166 -5.87 2.76 -7.47
N LYS A 167 -6.03 2.59 -6.15
CA LYS A 167 -6.62 1.40 -5.53
C LYS A 167 -7.41 1.79 -4.29
N VAL A 168 -8.28 0.89 -3.85
CA VAL A 168 -8.87 0.97 -2.51
C VAL A 168 -7.80 0.57 -1.50
N ASN A 169 -7.38 1.54 -0.68
CA ASN A 169 -6.36 1.33 0.34
C ASN A 169 -6.95 0.80 1.65
N GLN A 170 -8.18 1.20 1.95
CA GLN A 170 -8.84 0.91 3.20
C GLN A 170 -10.35 1.02 3.02
N GLU A 171 -11.08 0.22 3.81
CA GLU A 171 -12.52 0.39 3.98
C GLU A 171 -12.83 0.52 5.46
N VAL A 172 -13.77 1.39 5.80
CA VAL A 172 -14.20 1.60 7.17
C VAL A 172 -15.71 1.46 7.25
N GLN A 173 -16.19 0.60 8.15
CA GLN A 173 -17.61 0.44 8.42
C GLN A 173 -18.16 1.71 9.08
N THR A 174 -19.23 2.28 8.53
CA THR A 174 -19.81 3.53 9.06
C THR A 174 -21.18 3.28 9.67
N GLY A 175 -22.15 2.89 8.86
CA GLY A 175 -23.56 2.75 9.23
C GLY A 175 -24.37 2.19 8.05
N VAL A 176 -25.69 2.19 8.18
CA VAL A 176 -26.56 1.59 7.14
C VAL A 176 -26.90 2.62 6.07
N HIS A 177 -26.63 2.27 4.81
CA HIS A 177 -26.93 3.08 3.63
C HIS A 177 -26.28 4.48 3.68
N PRO A 178 -24.93 4.57 3.71
CA PRO A 178 -24.23 5.85 3.66
C PRO A 178 -24.45 6.53 2.30
N GLN A 179 -25.07 7.71 2.31
CA GLN A 179 -25.40 8.43 1.07
C GLN A 179 -24.42 9.53 0.73
N TYR A 180 -23.88 10.22 1.72
CA TYR A 180 -23.00 11.36 1.52
C TYR A 180 -21.79 11.29 2.43
N VAL A 181 -20.69 11.85 1.95
CA VAL A 181 -19.46 12.06 2.70
C VAL A 181 -18.99 13.49 2.48
N GLY A 182 -18.64 14.19 3.56
CA GLY A 182 -18.16 15.57 3.51
C GLY A 182 -16.93 15.77 4.40
N PHE A 183 -16.09 16.73 4.04
CA PHE A 183 -14.91 17.11 4.81
C PHE A 183 -15.09 18.48 5.48
N ASN A 184 -14.91 18.52 6.80
CA ASN A 184 -14.95 19.75 7.57
C ASN A 184 -13.53 20.33 7.68
N SER A 185 -13.27 21.40 6.92
CA SER A 185 -11.95 22.05 6.89
C SER A 185 -11.55 22.73 8.21
N PHE A 186 -12.51 23.04 9.09
CA PHE A 186 -12.24 23.67 10.38
C PHE A 186 -11.56 22.72 11.36
N ASN A 187 -12.02 21.46 11.44
CA ASN A 187 -11.49 20.47 12.38
C ASN A 187 -10.71 19.32 11.71
N GLY A 188 -10.71 19.24 10.37
CA GLY A 188 -9.99 18.23 9.61
C GLY A 188 -10.64 16.84 9.65
N LEU A 189 -11.93 16.74 9.99
CA LEU A 189 -12.66 15.48 10.10
C LEU A 189 -13.56 15.23 8.88
N VAL A 190 -13.81 13.95 8.63
CA VAL A 190 -14.72 13.46 7.59
C VAL A 190 -16.03 13.01 8.25
N TYR A 191 -17.15 13.43 7.68
CA TYR A 191 -18.50 13.14 8.15
C TYR A 191 -19.23 12.32 7.11
N VAL A 192 -19.88 11.22 7.53
CA VAL A 192 -20.63 10.32 6.66
C VAL A 192 -22.08 10.28 7.12
N ALA A 193 -23.01 10.63 6.22
CA ALA A 193 -24.45 10.57 6.43
C ALA A 193 -24.98 9.16 6.18
N ASN A 194 -25.32 8.45 7.26
CA ASN A 194 -25.82 7.08 7.19
C ASN A 194 -27.35 7.07 7.20
N GLN A 195 -27.97 7.13 6.03
CA GLN A 195 -29.39 7.42 5.85
C GLN A 195 -30.31 6.48 6.63
N LEU A 196 -30.16 5.16 6.48
CA LEU A 196 -31.11 4.21 7.07
C LEU A 196 -30.83 3.91 8.54
N SER A 197 -29.63 4.21 9.02
CA SER A 197 -29.29 4.13 10.44
C SER A 197 -29.46 5.44 11.20
N ASP A 198 -29.93 6.50 10.52
CA ASP A 198 -30.18 7.83 11.10
C ASP A 198 -29.03 8.35 11.96
N SER A 199 -27.81 8.23 11.43
CA SER A 199 -26.60 8.60 12.15
C SER A 199 -25.58 9.31 11.26
N ILE A 200 -24.68 10.03 11.92
CA ILE A 200 -23.52 10.64 11.30
C ILE A 200 -22.27 9.97 11.87
N THR A 201 -21.49 9.31 11.02
CA THR A 201 -20.18 8.78 11.42
C THR A 201 -19.12 9.83 11.15
N ILE A 202 -18.34 10.17 12.18
CA ILE A 202 -17.29 11.19 12.15
C ILE A 202 -15.96 10.49 12.36
N MET A 203 -15.01 10.73 11.47
CA MET A 203 -13.72 10.07 11.47
C MET A 203 -12.59 11.02 11.11
N ASP A 204 -11.36 10.64 11.47
CA ASP A 204 -10.19 11.34 11.00
C ASP A 204 -9.79 10.89 9.58
N LYS A 205 -8.82 11.59 8.98
CA LYS A 205 -8.29 11.28 7.64
C LYS A 205 -7.62 9.91 7.50
N SER A 206 -7.27 9.25 8.62
CA SER A 206 -6.73 7.88 8.61
C SER A 206 -7.84 6.82 8.66
N GLY A 207 -9.08 7.26 8.78
CA GLY A 207 -10.24 6.39 8.89
C GLY A 207 -10.54 5.91 10.31
N ALA A 208 -9.89 6.49 11.34
CA ALA A 208 -10.25 6.19 12.71
C ALA A 208 -11.56 6.92 13.07
N ILE A 209 -12.57 6.17 13.51
CA ILE A 209 -13.86 6.73 13.93
C ILE A 209 -13.65 7.50 15.24
N VAL A 210 -13.95 8.80 15.20
CA VAL A 210 -13.92 9.71 16.35
C VAL A 210 -15.22 9.61 17.14
N LYS A 211 -16.36 9.62 16.43
CA LYS A 211 -17.69 9.56 17.04
C LYS A 211 -18.72 9.09 16.02
N THR A 212 -19.72 8.35 16.46
CA THR A 212 -20.97 8.16 15.70
C THR A 212 -22.09 8.86 16.46
N VAL A 213 -22.71 9.85 15.81
CA VAL A 213 -23.80 10.63 16.38
C VAL A 213 -25.11 10.06 15.90
N ALA A 214 -25.92 9.53 16.83
CA ALA A 214 -27.30 9.14 16.54
C ALA A 214 -28.18 10.39 16.47
N LEU A 215 -29.00 10.52 15.43
CA LEU A 215 -29.92 11.63 15.28
C LEU A 215 -31.28 11.37 15.95
N GLY A 216 -31.48 10.22 16.59
CA GLY A 216 -32.71 9.92 17.31
C GLY A 216 -33.83 9.48 16.37
N SER A 217 -33.93 8.16 16.20
CA SER A 217 -34.94 7.51 15.36
C SER A 217 -36.09 6.99 16.18
N VAL A 218 -37.30 7.05 15.62
CA VAL A 218 -38.42 6.20 16.07
C VAL A 218 -38.29 4.79 15.46
N TYR A 219 -37.85 4.72 14.21
CA TYR A 219 -37.52 3.50 13.46
C TYR A 219 -36.48 3.83 12.36
N PRO A 220 -35.78 2.83 11.79
CA PRO A 220 -34.72 3.06 10.80
C PRO A 220 -35.17 3.90 9.59
N GLY A 221 -34.43 4.96 9.28
CA GLY A 221 -34.66 5.87 8.15
C GLY A 221 -35.72 6.94 8.41
N PHE A 222 -36.14 7.13 9.66
CA PHE A 222 -37.11 8.16 10.03
C PHE A 222 -36.53 9.58 9.91
N VAL A 223 -35.27 9.77 10.32
CA VAL A 223 -34.58 11.06 10.18
C VAL A 223 -34.04 11.19 8.76
N SER A 224 -33.43 10.12 8.26
CA SER A 224 -32.89 10.00 6.90
C SER A 224 -31.87 11.10 6.58
N PRO A 225 -30.69 11.11 7.23
CA PRO A 225 -29.63 12.05 6.88
C PRO A 225 -29.10 11.74 5.47
N VAL A 226 -29.09 12.73 4.58
CA VAL A 226 -28.71 12.53 3.16
C VAL A 226 -27.57 13.42 2.68
N ASP A 227 -27.32 14.55 3.34
CA ASP A 227 -26.26 15.51 2.97
C ASP A 227 -25.76 16.27 4.21
N VAL A 228 -24.53 16.79 4.17
CA VAL A 228 -23.90 17.58 5.24
C VAL A 228 -23.05 18.71 4.64
N ALA A 229 -23.35 19.95 5.02
CA ALA A 229 -22.47 21.09 4.77
C ALA A 229 -21.86 21.62 6.07
N PHE A 230 -20.79 22.41 5.96
CA PHE A 230 -20.04 22.91 7.11
C PHE A 230 -19.96 24.43 7.11
N ASN A 231 -20.04 25.02 8.29
CA ASN A 231 -19.70 26.42 8.48
C ASN A 231 -18.18 26.51 8.74
N PRO A 232 -17.39 27.07 7.81
CA PRO A 232 -15.93 27.10 7.93
C PRO A 232 -15.42 28.02 9.05
N SER A 233 -16.27 28.90 9.61
CA SER A 233 -15.87 29.85 10.65
C SER A 233 -15.89 29.27 12.06
N ASN A 234 -16.79 28.31 12.33
CA ASN A 234 -17.02 27.76 13.67
C ASN A 234 -17.00 26.21 13.70
N GLY A 235 -16.94 25.55 12.54
CA GLY A 235 -16.87 24.11 12.41
C GLY A 235 -18.20 23.37 12.61
N GLU A 236 -19.33 24.06 12.66
CA GLU A 236 -20.65 23.42 12.73
C GLU A 236 -20.91 22.57 11.49
N ALA A 237 -21.50 21.39 11.69
CA ALA A 237 -22.00 20.53 10.61
C ALA A 237 -23.52 20.61 10.53
N TRP A 238 -24.03 20.97 9.37
CA TRP A 238 -25.45 21.17 9.07
C TRP A 238 -25.96 20.00 8.25
N VAL A 239 -26.75 19.14 8.88
CA VAL A 239 -27.14 17.83 8.35
C VAL A 239 -28.56 17.89 7.81
N VAL A 240 -28.74 17.55 6.53
CA VAL A 240 -30.05 17.46 5.88
C VAL A 240 -30.75 16.18 6.30
N CYS A 241 -31.90 16.31 6.96
CA CYS A 241 -32.73 15.20 7.42
C CYS A 241 -33.97 15.10 6.53
N SER A 242 -33.88 14.27 5.49
CA SER A 242 -34.78 14.31 4.33
C SER A 242 -36.22 13.88 4.63
N VAL A 243 -36.40 12.87 5.49
CA VAL A 243 -37.76 12.38 5.83
C VAL A 243 -38.39 13.23 6.93
N GLU A 244 -37.58 13.79 7.83
CA GLU A 244 -38.05 14.65 8.92
C GLU A 244 -38.35 16.09 8.47
N ASN A 245 -37.95 16.49 7.26
CA ASN A 245 -38.06 17.86 6.73
C ASN A 245 -37.32 18.90 7.59
N THR A 246 -36.14 18.55 8.09
CA THR A 246 -35.36 19.42 8.98
C THR A 246 -33.88 19.47 8.59
N ILE A 247 -33.20 20.51 9.09
CA ILE A 247 -31.75 20.55 9.22
C ILE A 247 -31.38 20.37 10.69
N ARG A 248 -30.45 19.46 10.98
CA ARG A 248 -29.89 19.27 12.33
C ARG A 248 -28.47 19.78 12.39
N ILE A 249 -28.17 20.58 13.40
CA ILE A 249 -26.87 21.24 13.53
C ILE A 249 -26.06 20.56 14.63
N LEU A 250 -24.87 20.07 14.26
CA LEU A 250 -23.87 19.55 15.18
C LEU A 250 -22.82 20.64 15.44
N ASP A 251 -22.57 20.94 16.71
CA ASP A 251 -21.47 21.83 17.09
C ASP A 251 -20.09 21.16 16.88
N ALA A 252 -19.01 21.91 17.13
CA ALA A 252 -17.64 21.40 17.03
C ALA A 252 -17.31 20.26 18.02
N THR A 253 -18.16 20.04 19.04
CA THR A 253 -18.07 18.91 19.98
C THR A 253 -19.00 17.74 19.60
N HIS A 254 -19.64 17.86 18.43
CA HIS A 254 -20.54 16.88 17.83
C HIS A 254 -21.82 16.65 18.66
N ASN A 255 -22.34 17.68 19.29
CA ASN A 255 -23.65 17.66 19.95
C ASN A 255 -24.69 18.33 19.06
N ILE A 256 -25.91 17.81 19.04
CA ILE A 256 -27.03 18.45 18.35
C ILE A 256 -27.43 19.69 19.14
N VAL A 257 -27.25 20.87 18.55
CA VAL A 257 -27.53 22.16 19.20
C VAL A 257 -28.79 22.82 18.68
N GLN A 258 -29.25 22.45 17.48
CA GLN A 258 -30.45 23.02 16.87
C GLN A 258 -31.08 22.06 15.86
N THR A 259 -32.41 22.19 15.71
CA THR A 259 -33.20 21.56 14.65
C THR A 259 -34.04 22.64 13.97
N ILE A 260 -33.85 22.82 12.67
CA ILE A 260 -34.51 23.87 11.88
C ILE A 260 -35.49 23.22 10.90
N PRO A 261 -36.79 23.49 10.98
CA PRO A 261 -37.74 23.03 9.95
C PRO A 261 -37.50 23.76 8.63
N VAL A 262 -37.55 23.03 7.53
CA VAL A 262 -37.44 23.54 6.16
C VAL A 262 -38.61 23.02 5.31
N GLY A 263 -38.53 23.12 3.99
CA GLY A 263 -39.54 22.56 3.09
C GLY A 263 -39.52 21.03 3.06
N ASN A 264 -40.43 20.45 2.28
CA ASN A 264 -40.62 19.02 2.18
C ASN A 264 -39.51 18.33 1.39
N ARG A 265 -39.05 17.21 1.93
CA ARG A 265 -38.00 16.36 1.37
C ARG A 265 -36.74 17.16 1.00
N PRO A 266 -36.05 17.78 1.97
CA PRO A 266 -34.81 18.43 1.68
C PRO A 266 -33.77 17.40 1.23
N THR A 267 -32.96 17.73 0.22
CA THR A 267 -32.01 16.77 -0.39
C THR A 267 -30.58 17.21 -0.37
N SER A 268 -30.31 18.51 -0.46
CA SER A 268 -28.95 19.03 -0.49
C SER A 268 -28.84 20.35 0.24
N ILE A 269 -27.64 20.64 0.75
CA ILE A 269 -27.32 21.87 1.47
C ILE A 269 -25.96 22.43 1.04
N ALA A 270 -25.86 23.75 0.89
CA ALA A 270 -24.59 24.42 0.61
C ALA A 270 -24.44 25.71 1.42
N TYR A 271 -23.23 25.99 1.91
CA TYR A 271 -22.89 27.23 2.61
C TYR A 271 -22.42 28.29 1.61
N ASN A 272 -22.94 29.50 1.72
CA ASN A 272 -22.48 30.65 0.95
C ASN A 272 -21.63 31.58 1.83
N PRO A 273 -20.29 31.61 1.63
CA PRO A 273 -19.40 32.43 2.46
C PRO A 273 -19.59 33.94 2.24
N GLU A 274 -20.18 34.36 1.12
CA GLU A 274 -20.36 35.78 0.79
C GLU A 274 -21.51 36.44 1.57
N ASN A 275 -22.48 35.66 2.05
CA ASN A 275 -23.61 36.17 2.82
C ASN A 275 -23.85 35.42 4.15
N GLY A 276 -23.04 34.41 4.46
CA GLY A 276 -23.12 33.67 5.72
C GLY A 276 -24.38 32.81 5.86
N CYS A 277 -25.04 32.47 4.76
CA CYS A 277 -26.26 31.67 4.77
C CYS A 277 -26.05 30.26 4.22
N PHE A 278 -26.84 29.32 4.70
CA PHE A 278 -27.01 28.00 4.08
C PHE A 278 -28.21 28.02 3.12
N TYR A 279 -28.09 27.33 2.00
CA TYR A 279 -29.16 27.13 1.04
C TYR A 279 -29.52 25.64 1.00
N VAL A 280 -30.82 25.33 1.06
CA VAL A 280 -31.33 23.95 1.15
C VAL A 280 -32.38 23.70 0.07
N SER A 281 -32.13 22.73 -0.81
CA SER A 281 -33.10 22.33 -1.84
C SER A 281 -34.21 21.47 -1.23
N ASN A 282 -35.47 21.85 -1.47
CA ASN A 282 -36.66 21.17 -0.96
C ASN A 282 -37.37 20.50 -2.13
N LEU A 283 -37.03 19.23 -2.38
CA LEU A 283 -37.35 18.53 -3.61
C LEU A 283 -38.86 18.51 -3.90
N LEU A 284 -39.68 18.18 -2.90
CA LEU A 284 -41.13 18.04 -3.11
C LEU A 284 -41.88 19.37 -3.16
N ASP A 285 -41.23 20.47 -2.78
CA ASP A 285 -41.84 21.80 -2.76
C ASP A 285 -41.44 22.65 -3.96
N ASN A 286 -40.46 22.22 -4.77
CA ASN A 286 -39.86 23.04 -5.84
C ASN A 286 -39.34 24.39 -5.33
N THR A 287 -38.71 24.38 -4.15
CA THR A 287 -38.18 25.60 -3.51
C THR A 287 -36.78 25.41 -2.93
N LEU A 288 -36.09 26.53 -2.76
CA LEU A 288 -34.82 26.66 -2.03
C LEU A 288 -35.03 27.47 -0.75
N SER A 289 -34.69 26.89 0.40
CA SER A 289 -34.74 27.58 1.70
C SER A 289 -33.39 28.22 1.99
N ARG A 290 -33.35 29.53 2.29
CA ARG A 290 -32.14 30.22 2.75
C ARG A 290 -32.19 30.38 4.27
N ILE A 291 -31.17 29.89 4.96
CA ILE A 291 -31.07 29.88 6.41
C ILE A 291 -29.88 30.73 6.85
N ASP A 292 -30.12 31.70 7.72
CA ASP A 292 -29.06 32.53 8.30
C ASP A 292 -28.29 31.69 9.35
N SER A 293 -26.98 31.52 9.15
CA SER A 293 -26.17 30.66 10.02
C SER A 293 -25.94 31.21 11.44
N SER A 294 -26.16 32.51 11.65
CA SER A 294 -25.99 33.16 12.94
C SER A 294 -27.26 33.14 13.79
N THR A 295 -28.43 33.20 13.15
CA THR A 295 -29.73 33.23 13.84
C THR A 295 -30.46 31.89 13.82
N TYR A 296 -30.03 30.96 12.97
CA TYR A 296 -30.66 29.65 12.75
C TYR A 296 -32.12 29.73 12.25
N ASN A 297 -32.46 30.82 11.56
CA ASN A 297 -33.81 31.03 11.00
C ASN A 297 -33.81 30.90 9.49
N VAL A 298 -34.87 30.31 8.94
CA VAL A 298 -35.18 30.41 7.51
C VAL A 298 -35.57 31.86 7.23
N VAL A 299 -34.75 32.57 6.45
CA VAL A 299 -34.90 34.00 6.16
C VAL A 299 -35.48 34.26 4.76
N ALA A 300 -35.49 33.25 3.88
CA ALA A 300 -36.14 33.31 2.58
C ALA A 300 -36.50 31.91 2.06
N THR A 301 -37.50 31.85 1.18
CA THR A 301 -37.87 30.67 0.41
C THR A 301 -38.02 31.10 -1.05
N LEU A 302 -37.21 30.51 -1.93
CA LEU A 302 -37.09 30.89 -3.34
C LEU A 302 -37.71 29.80 -4.21
N ASN A 303 -38.44 30.19 -5.26
CA ASN A 303 -38.99 29.23 -6.21
C ASN A 303 -37.90 28.77 -7.18
N THR A 304 -37.81 27.46 -7.43
CA THR A 304 -36.87 26.85 -8.39
C THR A 304 -37.64 26.21 -9.55
N GLY A 305 -36.95 25.43 -10.38
CA GLY A 305 -37.59 24.45 -11.27
C GLY A 305 -38.11 23.22 -10.48
N GLU A 306 -38.52 22.19 -11.22
CA GLU A 306 -39.14 20.98 -10.65
C GLU A 306 -38.10 19.96 -10.14
N ASP A 307 -38.37 19.39 -8.97
CA ASP A 307 -37.50 18.47 -8.22
C ASP A 307 -36.07 19.02 -8.05
N PRO A 308 -35.87 20.15 -7.31
CA PRO A 308 -34.55 20.67 -7.01
C PRO A 308 -33.76 19.66 -6.17
N ARG A 309 -32.62 19.20 -6.69
CA ARG A 309 -31.91 18.03 -6.15
C ARG A 309 -30.61 18.38 -5.44
N THR A 310 -29.69 19.06 -6.13
CA THR A 310 -28.42 19.49 -5.55
C THR A 310 -28.30 21.01 -5.63
N VAL A 311 -27.77 21.61 -4.58
CA VAL A 311 -27.41 23.04 -4.54
C VAL A 311 -25.90 23.17 -4.42
N SER A 312 -25.31 24.07 -5.22
CA SER A 312 -23.89 24.40 -5.17
C SER A 312 -23.72 25.91 -5.10
N VAL A 313 -22.66 26.38 -4.45
CA VAL A 313 -22.31 27.80 -4.37
C VAL A 313 -20.99 28.02 -5.08
N TRP A 314 -21.00 28.89 -6.09
CA TRP A 314 -19.78 29.37 -6.71
C TRP A 314 -19.12 30.40 -5.80
N ASN A 315 -18.13 29.96 -5.04
CA ASN A 315 -17.55 30.71 -3.93
C ASN A 315 -16.96 32.08 -4.32
N GLN A 316 -16.48 32.25 -5.57
CA GLN A 316 -15.87 33.51 -6.00
C GLN A 316 -16.88 34.67 -6.18
N GLN A 317 -18.16 34.37 -6.39
CA GLN A 317 -19.21 35.39 -6.60
C GLN A 317 -20.38 35.25 -5.63
N GLY A 318 -20.46 34.13 -4.91
CA GLY A 318 -21.59 33.79 -4.06
C GLY A 318 -22.88 33.52 -4.83
N THR A 319 -22.78 33.15 -6.12
CA THR A 319 -23.95 32.71 -6.90
C THR A 319 -24.33 31.29 -6.49
N VAL A 320 -25.63 31.03 -6.41
CA VAL A 320 -26.22 29.76 -5.95
C VAL A 320 -26.84 29.04 -7.13
N TRP A 321 -26.43 27.80 -7.38
CA TRP A 321 -26.80 27.00 -8.52
C TRP A 321 -27.59 25.78 -8.06
N VAL A 322 -28.77 25.57 -8.62
CA VAL A 322 -29.68 24.50 -8.21
C VAL A 322 -30.02 23.64 -9.42
N SER A 323 -29.72 22.34 -9.35
CA SER A 323 -30.15 21.38 -10.38
C SER A 323 -31.61 21.00 -10.16
N ASN A 324 -32.43 21.14 -11.20
CA ASN A 324 -33.85 20.80 -11.18
C ASN A 324 -34.05 19.53 -12.01
N SER A 325 -34.09 18.37 -11.34
CA SER A 325 -33.96 17.07 -12.01
C SER A 325 -35.15 16.71 -12.89
N SER A 326 -36.37 17.19 -12.58
CA SER A 326 -37.56 16.85 -13.37
C SER A 326 -37.86 17.85 -14.48
N SER A 327 -37.37 19.09 -14.36
CA SER A 327 -37.50 20.11 -15.42
C SER A 327 -36.29 20.20 -16.35
N ASP A 328 -35.29 19.33 -16.19
CA ASP A 328 -34.05 19.31 -17.00
C ASP A 328 -33.41 20.70 -17.16
N SER A 329 -33.31 21.40 -16.02
CA SER A 329 -32.80 22.77 -15.95
C SER A 329 -31.95 23.05 -14.71
N VAL A 330 -31.30 24.21 -14.69
CA VAL A 330 -30.60 24.75 -13.53
C VAL A 330 -31.07 26.16 -13.24
N SER A 331 -31.47 26.43 -11.99
CA SER A 331 -31.79 27.79 -11.52
C SER A 331 -30.54 28.44 -10.90
N VAL A 332 -30.22 29.66 -11.30
CA VAL A 332 -29.06 30.41 -10.79
C VAL A 332 -29.51 31.67 -10.07
N PHE A 333 -29.18 31.79 -8.78
CA PHE A 333 -29.49 32.96 -7.96
C PHE A 333 -28.23 33.75 -7.63
N ASP A 334 -28.36 35.08 -7.46
CA ASP A 334 -27.32 35.87 -6.80
C ASP A 334 -27.36 35.72 -5.28
N LYS A 335 -26.35 36.29 -4.60
CA LYS A 335 -26.25 36.26 -3.13
C LYS A 335 -27.34 37.04 -2.39
N THR A 336 -28.17 37.79 -3.11
CA THR A 336 -29.33 38.53 -2.59
C THR A 336 -30.67 37.88 -2.96
N ASP A 337 -30.61 36.66 -3.51
CA ASP A 337 -31.74 35.80 -3.89
C ASP A 337 -32.47 36.19 -5.19
N ASN A 338 -31.90 37.05 -6.03
CA ASN A 338 -32.49 37.30 -7.34
C ASN A 338 -32.18 36.13 -8.29
N LEU A 339 -33.20 35.62 -8.97
CA LEU A 339 -33.02 34.66 -10.07
C LEU A 339 -32.33 35.38 -11.25
N LEU A 340 -31.10 34.97 -11.55
CA LEU A 340 -30.29 35.53 -12.63
C LEU A 340 -30.59 34.85 -13.97
N SER A 341 -30.69 33.52 -13.95
CA SER A 341 -30.96 32.72 -15.14
C SER A 341 -31.59 31.38 -14.79
N GLU A 342 -32.22 30.80 -15.81
CA GLU A 342 -32.62 29.40 -15.84
C GLU A 342 -31.97 28.76 -17.06
N ILE A 343 -30.97 27.92 -16.80
CA ILE A 343 -30.22 27.22 -17.84
C ILE A 343 -31.01 25.98 -18.22
N ASN A 344 -31.51 25.96 -19.44
CA ASN A 344 -32.29 24.85 -20.00
C ASN A 344 -31.39 23.89 -20.80
N ALA A 345 -31.93 22.74 -21.19
CA ALA A 345 -31.23 21.72 -21.98
C ALA A 345 -29.97 21.18 -21.28
N THR A 346 -30.07 20.93 -19.99
CA THR A 346 -28.95 20.41 -19.18
C THR A 346 -28.77 18.90 -19.32
N GLY A 347 -29.35 18.28 -20.34
CA GLY A 347 -29.52 16.82 -20.41
C GLY A 347 -30.58 16.31 -19.43
N ASP A 348 -30.88 15.02 -19.53
CA ASP A 348 -31.96 14.39 -18.78
C ASP A 348 -31.53 14.11 -17.33
N TYR A 349 -32.34 14.59 -16.38
CA TYR A 349 -32.17 14.38 -14.95
C TYR A 349 -30.84 14.93 -14.41
N PRO A 350 -30.62 16.27 -14.44
CA PRO A 350 -29.44 16.90 -13.84
C PRO A 350 -29.44 16.68 -12.33
N THR A 351 -28.28 16.33 -11.77
CA THR A 351 -28.15 15.92 -10.36
C THR A 351 -27.00 16.64 -9.68
N GLU A 352 -25.78 16.13 -9.76
CA GLU A 352 -24.67 16.53 -8.90
C GLU A 352 -23.74 17.56 -9.54
N PHE A 353 -23.21 18.49 -8.73
CA PHE A 353 -22.24 19.49 -9.16
C PHE A 353 -20.84 19.21 -8.59
N THR A 354 -19.81 19.66 -9.28
CA THR A 354 -18.49 19.94 -8.68
C THR A 354 -17.92 21.23 -9.26
N GLU A 355 -17.11 21.93 -8.48
CA GLU A 355 -16.42 23.14 -8.94
C GLU A 355 -14.92 22.92 -9.16
N THR A 356 -14.39 23.60 -10.16
CA THR A 356 -12.95 23.83 -10.34
C THR A 356 -12.65 25.31 -10.03
N THR A 357 -11.44 25.77 -10.30
CA THR A 357 -11.12 27.20 -10.15
C THR A 357 -11.77 28.10 -11.20
N THR A 358 -12.26 27.55 -12.31
CA THR A 358 -12.77 28.32 -13.47
C THR A 358 -14.17 27.94 -13.90
N SER A 359 -14.55 26.68 -13.74
CA SER A 359 -15.78 26.10 -14.29
C SER A 359 -16.54 25.31 -13.23
N LEU A 360 -17.86 25.25 -13.36
CA LEU A 360 -18.74 24.30 -12.68
C LEU A 360 -18.98 23.11 -13.60
N PHE A 361 -19.04 21.91 -13.05
CA PHE A 361 -19.41 20.70 -13.78
C PHE A 361 -20.70 20.14 -13.20
N LEU A 362 -21.61 19.69 -14.06
CA LEU A 362 -22.91 19.10 -13.69
C LEU A 362 -23.09 17.74 -14.35
N ILE A 363 -23.54 16.75 -13.58
CA ILE A 363 -23.98 15.46 -14.11
C ILE A 363 -25.45 15.53 -14.54
N ALA A 364 -25.73 15.14 -15.79
CA ALA A 364 -27.05 14.72 -16.24
C ALA A 364 -27.13 13.18 -16.24
N LYS A 365 -27.87 12.64 -15.28
CA LYS A 365 -27.79 11.23 -14.90
C LYS A 365 -28.42 10.30 -15.94
N ASN A 366 -29.58 10.66 -16.48
CA ASN A 366 -30.31 9.76 -17.37
C ASN A 366 -29.77 9.82 -18.81
N SER A 367 -29.31 10.99 -19.25
CA SER A 367 -28.62 11.14 -20.54
C SER A 367 -27.15 10.68 -20.50
N ASN A 368 -26.57 10.50 -19.30
CA ASN A 368 -25.16 10.14 -19.09
C ASN A 368 -24.22 11.22 -19.65
N GLU A 369 -24.44 12.46 -19.26
CA GLU A 369 -23.66 13.60 -19.75
C GLU A 369 -23.02 14.37 -18.60
N LEU A 370 -21.84 14.92 -18.87
CA LEU A 370 -21.14 15.88 -18.04
C LEU A 370 -21.18 17.22 -18.73
N LEU A 371 -21.77 18.21 -18.09
CA LEU A 371 -21.90 19.56 -18.61
C LEU A 371 -20.87 20.46 -17.93
N GLU A 372 -20.05 21.15 -18.70
CA GLU A 372 -19.21 22.24 -18.22
C GLU A 372 -19.99 23.55 -18.32
N LEU A 373 -20.25 24.16 -17.17
CA LEU A 373 -20.97 25.41 -17.00
C LEU A 373 -19.99 26.53 -16.68
N ASN A 374 -20.10 27.64 -17.40
CA ASN A 374 -19.33 28.84 -17.09
C ASN A 374 -20.04 29.66 -16.02
N PRO A 375 -19.46 29.82 -14.82
CA PRO A 375 -20.10 30.54 -13.72
C PRO A 375 -20.27 32.04 -13.99
N GLN A 376 -19.46 32.62 -14.89
CA GLN A 376 -19.52 34.04 -15.26
C GLN A 376 -20.62 34.31 -16.29
N THR A 377 -20.67 33.51 -17.35
CA THR A 377 -21.60 33.74 -18.47
C THR A 377 -22.93 33.01 -18.29
N GLN A 378 -23.01 32.06 -17.36
CA GLN A 378 -24.19 31.25 -17.05
C GLN A 378 -24.68 30.42 -18.25
N ASN A 379 -23.73 29.89 -19.03
CA ASN A 379 -24.01 29.03 -20.18
C ASN A 379 -23.29 27.69 -20.05
N ILE A 380 -23.82 26.69 -20.76
CA ILE A 380 -23.14 25.43 -21.02
C ILE A 380 -22.06 25.69 -22.09
N GLU A 381 -20.80 25.46 -21.75
CA GLU A 381 -19.67 25.59 -22.68
C GLU A 381 -19.42 24.30 -23.45
N ASN A 382 -19.46 23.17 -22.74
CA ASN A 382 -19.18 21.86 -23.30
C ASN A 382 -20.09 20.79 -22.69
N THR A 383 -20.36 19.74 -23.47
CA THR A 383 -21.05 18.54 -23.01
C THR A 383 -20.21 17.32 -23.38
N TYR A 384 -19.94 16.45 -22.40
CA TYR A 384 -19.11 15.25 -22.57
C TYR A 384 -19.91 14.00 -22.24
N PRO A 385 -19.75 12.90 -23.00
CA PRO A 385 -20.37 11.63 -22.66
C PRO A 385 -19.73 11.02 -21.42
N LEU A 386 -20.56 10.58 -20.48
CA LEU A 386 -20.15 9.83 -19.29
C LEU A 386 -20.44 8.34 -19.43
N GLY A 387 -19.87 7.57 -18.52
CA GLY A 387 -20.24 6.18 -18.27
C GLY A 387 -21.70 6.06 -17.79
N PHE A 388 -22.21 4.84 -17.75
CA PHE A 388 -23.62 4.57 -17.49
C PHE A 388 -24.05 4.94 -16.05
N GLN A 389 -25.17 5.67 -15.95
CA GLN A 389 -25.86 6.05 -14.71
C GLN A 389 -24.96 6.75 -13.68
N PRO A 390 -24.35 7.88 -14.06
CA PRO A 390 -23.48 8.65 -13.18
C PRO A 390 -24.29 9.20 -11.98
N SER A 391 -23.69 9.23 -10.80
CA SER A 391 -24.36 9.61 -9.55
C SER A 391 -23.63 10.72 -8.81
N GLY A 392 -22.42 10.45 -8.33
CA GLY A 392 -21.60 11.41 -7.60
C GLY A 392 -20.43 11.91 -8.46
N ILE A 393 -20.06 13.18 -8.30
CA ILE A 393 -18.86 13.75 -8.92
C ILE A 393 -18.04 14.54 -7.92
N ILE A 394 -16.72 14.47 -8.02
CA ILE A 394 -15.83 15.42 -7.34
C ILE A 394 -14.62 15.75 -8.21
N TYR A 395 -14.21 17.02 -8.16
CA TYR A 395 -12.93 17.46 -8.68
C TYR A 395 -11.83 17.26 -7.63
N ASN A 396 -10.72 16.64 -8.03
CA ASN A 396 -9.55 16.51 -7.19
C ASN A 396 -8.52 17.59 -7.55
N PRO A 397 -8.29 18.59 -6.68
CA PRO A 397 -7.43 19.74 -7.01
C PRO A 397 -5.94 19.39 -7.06
N VAL A 398 -5.52 18.23 -6.55
CA VAL A 398 -4.11 17.83 -6.50
C VAL A 398 -3.66 17.19 -7.81
N ASN A 399 -4.55 16.43 -8.46
CA ASN A 399 -4.24 15.77 -9.74
C ASN A 399 -4.99 16.37 -10.94
N GLY A 400 -6.03 17.18 -10.71
CA GLY A 400 -6.77 17.86 -11.76
C GLY A 400 -7.80 16.99 -12.48
N PHE A 401 -8.18 15.84 -11.93
CA PHE A 401 -9.17 14.94 -12.52
C PHE A 401 -10.54 15.01 -11.83
N LEU A 402 -11.57 14.65 -12.59
CA LEU A 402 -12.94 14.47 -12.12
C LEU A 402 -13.19 12.99 -11.85
N TYR A 403 -13.70 12.67 -10.67
CA TYR A 403 -14.08 11.31 -10.28
C TYR A 403 -15.59 11.21 -10.35
N VAL A 404 -16.10 10.34 -11.22
CA VAL A 404 -17.52 10.16 -11.47
C VAL A 404 -17.93 8.76 -11.06
N LEU A 405 -18.80 8.65 -10.07
CA LEU A 405 -19.36 7.39 -9.60
C LEU A 405 -20.49 6.91 -10.51
N SER A 406 -20.64 5.60 -10.67
CA SER A 406 -21.85 4.99 -11.23
C SER A 406 -22.67 4.30 -10.16
N SER A 407 -23.95 4.69 -10.07
CA SER A 407 -24.91 4.09 -9.16
C SER A 407 -25.40 2.70 -9.59
N GLN A 408 -25.11 2.26 -10.82
CA GLN A 408 -25.58 0.96 -11.32
C GLN A 408 -24.46 -0.06 -11.51
N THR A 409 -23.29 0.39 -11.99
CA THR A 409 -22.17 -0.52 -12.28
C THR A 409 -21.24 -0.69 -11.07
N GLY A 410 -21.29 0.25 -10.11
CA GLY A 410 -20.32 0.32 -9.01
C GLY A 410 -18.90 0.68 -9.46
N LEU A 411 -18.75 1.14 -10.71
CA LEU A 411 -17.49 1.66 -11.24
C LEU A 411 -17.34 3.13 -10.87
N THR A 412 -16.07 3.56 -10.80
CA THR A 412 -15.68 4.97 -10.75
C THR A 412 -14.90 5.30 -12.01
N TYR A 413 -15.40 6.27 -12.76
CA TYR A 413 -14.77 6.75 -13.98
C TYR A 413 -13.98 8.01 -13.67
N ILE A 414 -12.72 8.05 -14.09
CA ILE A 414 -11.84 9.20 -13.88
C ILE A 414 -11.69 9.93 -15.21
N TYR A 415 -12.14 11.18 -15.27
CA TYR A 415 -12.10 12.02 -16.46
C TYR A 415 -11.14 13.20 -16.30
N SER A 416 -10.49 13.61 -17.38
CA SER A 416 -9.90 14.95 -17.44
C SER A 416 -11.01 16.01 -17.40
N THR A 417 -10.67 17.26 -17.07
CA THR A 417 -11.62 18.39 -17.15
C THR A 417 -12.07 18.68 -18.58
N THR A 418 -11.37 18.15 -19.60
CA THR A 418 -11.76 18.21 -21.02
C THR A 418 -12.64 17.02 -21.45
N GLY A 419 -13.18 16.25 -20.50
CA GLY A 419 -14.09 15.14 -20.76
C GLY A 419 -13.47 13.87 -21.31
N THR A 420 -12.14 13.72 -21.27
CA THR A 420 -11.47 12.50 -21.73
C THR A 420 -11.41 11.47 -20.62
N LEU A 421 -11.99 10.29 -20.83
CA LEU A 421 -11.90 9.17 -19.90
C LEU A 421 -10.43 8.72 -19.78
N SER A 422 -9.89 8.80 -18.57
CA SER A 422 -8.49 8.50 -18.26
C SER A 422 -8.34 7.13 -17.63
N GLU A 423 -9.22 6.75 -16.70
CA GLU A 423 -9.16 5.46 -16.01
C GLU A 423 -10.55 5.00 -15.55
N THR A 424 -10.72 3.68 -15.36
CA THR A 424 -11.95 3.10 -14.77
C THR A 424 -11.59 2.19 -13.61
N LEU A 425 -12.02 2.56 -12.41
CA LEU A 425 -11.81 1.80 -11.19
C LEU A 425 -13.05 0.98 -10.83
N SER A 426 -12.86 -0.27 -10.43
CA SER A 426 -13.92 -1.08 -9.83
C SER A 426 -13.84 -1.01 -8.31
N LEU A 427 -14.83 -0.36 -7.70
CA LEU A 427 -14.96 -0.26 -6.25
C LEU A 427 -15.98 -1.29 -5.77
N ASN A 428 -15.53 -2.54 -5.62
CA ASN A 428 -16.27 -3.65 -5.01
C ASN A 428 -17.68 -3.93 -5.59
N ASN A 429 -17.96 -3.46 -6.82
CA ASN A 429 -19.21 -3.65 -7.58
C ASN A 429 -20.49 -3.24 -6.82
N ALA A 430 -20.41 -2.21 -5.98
CA ALA A 430 -21.55 -1.72 -5.21
C ALA A 430 -21.94 -0.29 -5.62
N PRO A 431 -23.23 0.09 -5.50
CA PRO A 431 -23.67 1.43 -5.85
C PRO A 431 -23.05 2.47 -4.91
N ASN A 432 -22.13 3.25 -5.47
CA ASN A 432 -21.52 4.37 -4.76
C ASN A 432 -22.27 5.66 -5.13
N ILE A 433 -22.63 6.45 -4.12
CA ILE A 433 -23.43 7.66 -4.31
C ILE A 433 -22.67 8.88 -3.79
N GLY A 434 -22.15 8.82 -2.57
CA GLY A 434 -21.39 9.91 -1.96
C GLY A 434 -19.92 9.85 -2.35
N ILE A 435 -19.35 11.00 -2.68
CA ILE A 435 -17.92 11.15 -2.97
C ILE A 435 -17.39 12.46 -2.39
N ALA A 436 -16.17 12.43 -1.85
CA ALA A 436 -15.46 13.62 -1.40
C ALA A 436 -13.97 13.50 -1.71
N ALA A 437 -13.32 14.64 -1.94
CA ALA A 437 -11.88 14.75 -2.08
C ALA A 437 -11.33 15.65 -0.98
N LEU A 438 -10.25 15.23 -0.34
CA LEU A 438 -9.51 16.08 0.60
C LEU A 438 -8.63 17.08 -0.15
N PRO A 439 -8.29 18.22 0.47
CA PRO A 439 -7.30 19.15 -0.08
C PRO A 439 -5.93 18.51 -0.33
N SER A 440 -5.62 17.41 0.35
CA SER A 440 -4.39 16.61 0.17
C SER A 440 -4.48 15.60 -0.98
N GLY A 441 -5.64 15.45 -1.61
CA GLY A 441 -5.85 14.66 -2.83
C GLY A 441 -6.41 13.25 -2.61
N GLU A 442 -6.56 12.78 -1.36
CA GLU A 442 -7.24 11.52 -1.08
C GLU A 442 -8.74 11.62 -1.42
N VAL A 443 -9.29 10.56 -2.00
CA VAL A 443 -10.70 10.49 -2.41
C VAL A 443 -11.43 9.43 -1.60
N PHE A 444 -12.67 9.73 -1.21
CA PHE A 444 -13.51 8.92 -0.34
C PHE A 444 -14.81 8.65 -1.05
N THR A 445 -15.30 7.42 -1.01
CA THR A 445 -16.57 7.05 -1.62
C THR A 445 -17.43 6.24 -0.66
N THR A 446 -18.72 6.53 -0.60
CA THR A 446 -19.65 5.71 0.19
C THR A 446 -20.08 4.49 -0.60
N ASN A 447 -20.05 3.33 0.03
CA ASN A 447 -20.67 2.11 -0.48
C ASN A 447 -22.03 1.93 0.19
N THR A 448 -23.05 2.29 -0.57
CA THR A 448 -24.43 2.35 -0.07
C THR A 448 -24.93 0.98 0.39
N SER A 449 -24.63 -0.08 -0.37
CA SER A 449 -25.09 -1.44 -0.05
C SER A 449 -24.25 -2.11 1.04
N GLY A 450 -22.95 -1.81 1.10
CA GLY A 450 -21.99 -2.41 2.03
C GLY A 450 -21.93 -1.73 3.39
N GLY A 451 -22.46 -0.52 3.54
CA GLY A 451 -22.45 0.23 4.80
C GLY A 451 -21.06 0.74 5.20
N ASN A 452 -20.17 0.92 4.22
CA ASN A 452 -18.79 1.32 4.45
C ASN A 452 -18.38 2.55 3.62
N LEU A 453 -17.28 3.16 4.01
CA LEU A 453 -16.58 4.21 3.29
C LEU A 453 -15.27 3.62 2.75
N SER A 454 -15.04 3.73 1.44
CA SER A 454 -13.81 3.28 0.78
C SER A 454 -12.85 4.45 0.60
N PHE A 455 -11.58 4.21 0.90
CA PHE A 455 -10.48 5.17 0.78
C PHE A 455 -9.73 4.87 -0.51
N ILE A 456 -9.80 5.79 -1.46
CA ILE A 456 -9.11 5.69 -2.74
C ILE A 456 -7.81 6.46 -2.64
N GLY A 457 -6.71 5.76 -2.87
CA GLY A 457 -5.38 6.35 -2.95
C GLY A 457 -4.51 5.57 -3.90
N TYR A 458 -3.23 5.92 -3.99
CA TYR A 458 -2.32 5.28 -4.92
C TYR A 458 -1.79 3.95 -4.40
N SER A 459 -1.42 3.08 -5.32
CA SER A 459 -0.62 1.89 -5.07
C SER A 459 0.75 2.27 -4.49
N ASP A 460 1.43 1.30 -3.88
CA ASP A 460 2.73 1.57 -3.26
C ASP A 460 3.80 1.89 -4.33
N SER A 461 3.66 1.34 -5.53
CA SER A 461 4.63 1.46 -6.62
C SER A 461 3.96 1.83 -7.93
N SER A 462 4.54 2.78 -8.65
CA SER A 462 4.03 3.23 -9.94
C SER A 462 4.12 2.17 -11.01
N SER A 463 3.02 1.93 -11.73
CA SER A 463 2.96 1.04 -12.88
C SER A 463 3.76 1.55 -14.09
N ASP A 464 4.04 2.85 -14.15
CA ASP A 464 4.84 3.45 -15.21
C ASP A 464 6.31 3.00 -15.18
N ILE A 465 6.77 2.52 -14.02
CA ILE A 465 8.13 2.00 -13.87
C ILE A 465 8.15 0.49 -14.03
N THR A 466 8.71 0.04 -15.14
CA THR A 466 9.03 -1.37 -15.33
C THR A 466 10.46 -1.64 -14.89
N ILE A 467 10.67 -2.79 -14.25
CA ILE A 467 11.98 -3.30 -13.86
C ILE A 467 12.05 -4.78 -14.20
N ASN A 468 13.24 -5.30 -14.53
CA ASN A 468 13.42 -6.71 -14.83
C ASN A 468 12.93 -7.62 -13.68
N GLU A 469 12.23 -8.71 -14.04
CA GLU A 469 11.54 -9.61 -13.11
C GLU A 469 12.42 -10.23 -12.03
N SER A 470 13.73 -10.37 -12.28
CA SER A 470 14.67 -10.92 -11.30
C SER A 470 15.11 -9.92 -10.22
N TYR A 471 14.76 -8.63 -10.35
CA TYR A 471 15.16 -7.62 -9.38
C TYR A 471 14.58 -7.84 -7.97
N PRO A 472 13.27 -8.10 -7.78
CA PRO A 472 12.70 -8.37 -6.46
C PRO A 472 13.38 -9.53 -5.74
N GLU A 473 13.66 -10.63 -6.46
CA GLU A 473 14.37 -11.79 -5.91
C GLU A 473 15.80 -11.42 -5.50
N LYS A 474 16.51 -10.65 -6.33
CA LYS A 474 17.87 -10.19 -6.02
C LYS A 474 17.91 -9.23 -4.85
N ARG A 475 16.94 -8.31 -4.80
CA ARG A 475 16.74 -7.36 -3.70
C ARG A 475 16.48 -8.10 -2.39
N ALA A 476 15.64 -9.15 -2.41
CA ALA A 476 15.40 -10.00 -1.25
C ALA A 476 16.64 -10.83 -0.86
N GLU A 477 17.41 -11.33 -1.83
CA GLU A 477 18.67 -12.02 -1.54
C GLU A 477 19.64 -11.11 -0.78
N PHE A 478 19.80 -9.86 -1.20
CA PHE A 478 20.75 -8.93 -0.59
C PHE A 478 20.40 -8.50 0.84
N GLN A 479 19.13 -8.63 1.24
CA GLN A 479 18.71 -8.45 2.63
C GLN A 479 19.42 -9.46 3.55
N PHE A 480 19.50 -10.72 3.14
CA PHE A 480 20.09 -11.78 3.95
C PHE A 480 21.56 -12.01 3.62
N LYS A 481 21.99 -11.67 2.41
CA LYS A 481 23.38 -11.78 1.97
C LYS A 481 23.85 -10.42 1.48
N PRO A 482 24.39 -9.56 2.37
CA PRO A 482 24.87 -8.25 1.96
C PRO A 482 25.98 -8.34 0.91
N ALA A 483 25.99 -7.40 -0.02
CA ALA A 483 26.94 -7.33 -1.11
C ALA A 483 27.79 -6.07 -1.01
N LEU A 484 29.11 -6.22 -1.07
CA LEU A 484 30.05 -5.10 -1.15
C LEU A 484 30.28 -4.75 -2.61
N VAL A 485 29.82 -3.57 -3.01
CA VAL A 485 29.92 -3.06 -4.37
C VAL A 485 31.38 -2.79 -4.71
N LYS A 486 31.82 -3.33 -5.84
CA LYS A 486 33.18 -3.13 -6.39
C LYS A 486 33.16 -2.14 -7.53
N HIS A 487 32.12 -2.16 -8.33
CA HIS A 487 31.95 -1.29 -9.48
C HIS A 487 30.49 -1.29 -9.92
N ALA A 488 30.00 -0.16 -10.42
CA ALA A 488 28.72 -0.10 -11.10
C ALA A 488 28.85 0.69 -12.41
N LYS A 489 28.22 0.14 -13.44
CA LYS A 489 28.13 0.76 -14.77
C LYS A 489 26.66 1.03 -15.07
N PHE A 490 26.34 2.27 -15.41
CA PHE A 490 25.03 2.71 -15.84
C PHE A 490 25.08 2.95 -17.34
N VAL A 491 24.14 2.35 -18.06
CA VAL A 491 23.96 2.49 -19.51
C VAL A 491 22.58 3.09 -19.73
N PHE A 492 22.51 4.26 -20.33
CA PHE A 492 21.29 5.01 -20.61
C PHE A 492 20.82 4.72 -22.04
N SER A 493 19.52 4.86 -22.31
CA SER A 493 18.97 4.71 -23.67
C SER A 493 19.39 5.81 -24.64
N ASP A 494 19.87 6.94 -24.11
CA ASP A 494 20.25 8.14 -24.84
C ASP A 494 21.37 8.88 -24.11
N GLU A 495 21.88 9.97 -24.69
CA GLU A 495 22.97 10.76 -24.13
C GLU A 495 22.54 11.64 -22.94
N ASN A 496 21.23 11.81 -22.70
CA ASN A 496 20.68 12.57 -21.57
C ASN A 496 20.68 11.70 -20.32
N ARG A 497 21.84 11.55 -19.69
CA ARG A 497 22.00 10.74 -18.47
C ARG A 497 20.96 11.08 -17.40
N ALA A 498 20.59 10.06 -16.61
CA ALA A 498 19.83 10.24 -15.39
C ALA A 498 20.48 11.29 -14.47
N SER A 499 19.72 11.81 -13.51
CA SER A 499 20.20 12.88 -12.62
C SER A 499 19.97 12.55 -11.16
N GLY A 500 20.64 13.31 -10.27
CA GLY A 500 20.37 13.28 -8.84
C GLY A 500 20.69 11.96 -8.14
N LEU A 501 21.65 11.17 -8.64
CA LEU A 501 22.09 9.97 -7.93
C LEU A 501 22.59 10.33 -6.53
N LYS A 502 22.05 9.66 -5.52
CA LYS A 502 22.53 9.74 -4.14
C LYS A 502 22.49 8.37 -3.49
N LEU A 503 23.50 8.11 -2.67
CA LEU A 503 23.55 6.93 -1.81
C LEU A 503 23.04 7.32 -0.43
N ILE A 504 22.01 6.65 0.03
CA ILE A 504 21.36 6.91 1.32
C ILE A 504 21.64 5.74 2.24
N HIS A 505 22.37 5.99 3.31
CA HIS A 505 22.66 5.00 4.35
C HIS A 505 21.93 5.33 5.62
N GLN A 506 21.12 4.40 6.11
CA GLN A 506 20.46 4.56 7.40
C GLN A 506 21.23 3.81 8.49
N SER A 507 21.64 4.55 9.53
CA SER A 507 22.23 3.98 10.73
C SER A 507 21.19 3.19 11.55
N PRO A 508 21.63 2.32 12.49
CA PRO A 508 20.70 1.60 13.38
C PRO A 508 19.79 2.50 14.22
N THR A 509 20.19 3.74 14.48
CA THR A 509 19.40 4.74 15.21
C THR A 509 18.43 5.51 14.32
N GLY A 510 18.34 5.17 13.03
CA GLY A 510 17.45 5.79 12.06
C GLY A 510 18.01 7.02 11.36
N LYS A 511 19.17 7.55 11.78
CA LYS A 511 19.81 8.70 11.13
C LYS A 511 20.29 8.34 9.73
N GLN A 512 19.94 9.17 8.74
CA GLN A 512 20.36 9.00 7.35
C GLN A 512 21.64 9.79 7.04
N HIS A 513 22.55 9.18 6.31
CA HIS A 513 23.70 9.81 5.70
C HIS A 513 23.53 9.76 4.17
N VAL A 514 23.59 10.92 3.52
CA VAL A 514 23.31 11.06 2.08
C VAL A 514 24.59 11.49 1.36
N THR A 515 24.99 10.72 0.36
CA THR A 515 26.17 11.00 -0.48
C THR A 515 25.72 11.26 -1.91
N PRO A 516 25.71 12.52 -2.38
CA PRO A 516 25.32 12.85 -3.76
C PRO A 516 26.44 12.48 -4.74
N ILE A 517 26.05 12.00 -5.92
CA ILE A 517 26.94 11.57 -7.01
C ILE A 517 26.39 12.12 -8.33
N SER A 518 27.23 12.82 -9.09
CA SER A 518 26.86 13.29 -10.44
C SER A 518 27.34 12.30 -11.51
N PHE A 519 26.42 11.81 -12.34
CA PHE A 519 26.78 10.94 -13.47
C PHE A 519 27.71 11.61 -14.48
N ASN A 520 27.69 12.94 -14.59
CA ASN A 520 28.54 13.69 -15.53
C ASN A 520 30.02 13.65 -15.17
N ASN A 521 30.35 13.29 -13.93
CA ASN A 521 31.74 13.15 -13.48
C ASN A 521 32.38 11.82 -13.92
N TYR A 522 31.61 10.90 -14.52
CA TYR A 522 32.07 9.54 -14.83
C TYR A 522 31.93 9.24 -16.31
N LYS A 523 33.04 9.06 -17.03
CA LYS A 523 33.03 8.72 -18.46
C LYS A 523 33.18 7.22 -18.68
N SER A 524 32.68 6.74 -19.81
CA SER A 524 33.04 5.42 -20.33
C SER A 524 34.50 5.40 -20.77
N PRO A 525 35.27 4.34 -20.47
CA PRO A 525 36.63 4.14 -21.02
C PRO A 525 36.65 4.14 -22.56
N GLN A 526 35.52 3.79 -23.18
CA GLN A 526 35.33 3.76 -24.63
C GLN A 526 34.69 5.06 -25.16
N ASN A 527 34.58 6.11 -24.33
CA ASN A 527 33.98 7.43 -24.65
C ASN A 527 32.52 7.41 -25.10
N TYR A 528 31.78 6.33 -24.83
CA TYR A 528 30.33 6.29 -24.96
C TYR A 528 29.66 7.32 -24.03
N LEU A 529 28.86 8.23 -24.61
CA LEU A 529 28.23 9.35 -23.92
C LEU A 529 27.04 8.91 -23.06
N ASP A 530 26.36 7.84 -23.47
CA ASP A 530 25.26 7.13 -22.80
C ASP A 530 25.74 6.17 -21.69
N VAL A 531 27.04 6.16 -21.35
CA VAL A 531 27.60 5.25 -20.36
C VAL A 531 28.33 6.01 -19.24
N ALA A 532 27.94 5.73 -18.00
CA ALA A 532 28.60 6.22 -16.79
C ALA A 532 29.16 5.07 -15.93
N GLU A 533 30.48 5.01 -15.80
CA GLU A 533 31.16 4.08 -14.89
C GLU A 533 31.37 4.73 -13.52
N VAL A 534 30.38 4.56 -12.65
CA VAL A 534 30.30 5.29 -11.38
C VAL A 534 31.19 4.63 -10.34
N THR A 535 32.45 5.07 -10.25
CA THR A 535 33.39 4.51 -9.28
C THR A 535 33.14 4.95 -7.84
N ALA A 536 32.35 6.03 -7.62
CA ALA A 536 32.00 6.49 -6.27
C ALA A 536 31.09 5.53 -5.48
N VAL A 537 30.38 4.60 -6.14
CA VAL A 537 29.64 3.55 -5.42
C VAL A 537 30.54 2.41 -4.95
N ARG A 538 31.84 2.43 -5.27
CA ARG A 538 32.79 1.40 -4.83
C ARG A 538 32.95 1.46 -3.32
N GLY A 539 32.83 0.30 -2.68
CA GLY A 539 32.88 0.19 -1.22
C GLY A 539 31.51 0.34 -0.57
N ASP A 540 30.48 0.69 -1.34
CA ASP A 540 29.12 0.71 -0.85
C ASP A 540 28.61 -0.71 -0.52
N VAL A 541 27.69 -0.81 0.44
CA VAL A 541 27.09 -2.07 0.90
C VAL A 541 25.61 -2.09 0.57
N ILE A 542 25.22 -3.05 -0.26
CA ILE A 542 23.82 -3.40 -0.53
C ILE A 542 23.41 -4.44 0.51
N ASP A 543 22.67 -4.00 1.53
CA ASP A 543 22.26 -4.80 2.70
C ASP A 543 20.75 -4.71 3.00
N GLY A 544 19.99 -4.11 2.08
CA GLY A 544 18.58 -3.81 2.26
C GLY A 544 18.30 -2.51 3.03
N LYS A 545 19.29 -1.86 3.66
CA LYS A 545 19.15 -0.58 4.38
C LYS A 545 19.70 0.60 3.58
N SER A 546 20.72 0.34 2.76
CA SER A 546 21.23 1.32 1.80
C SER A 546 20.28 1.47 0.62
N THR A 547 20.06 2.70 0.17
CA THR A 547 19.24 3.01 -1.01
C THR A 547 20.01 3.86 -2.00
N TRP A 548 19.93 3.49 -3.28
CA TRP A 548 20.38 4.33 -4.38
C TRP A 548 19.16 5.04 -4.92
N GLU A 549 19.11 6.36 -4.74
CA GLU A 549 18.03 7.18 -5.28
C GLU A 549 18.54 7.98 -6.48
N PHE A 550 17.80 7.99 -7.59
CA PHE A 550 18.11 8.83 -8.76
C PHE A 550 16.83 9.12 -9.56
N LYS A 551 16.91 10.07 -10.49
CA LYS A 551 15.79 10.48 -11.34
C LYS A 551 15.97 10.00 -12.78
N ILE A 552 14.90 9.48 -13.36
CA ILE A 552 14.85 9.02 -14.75
C ILE A 552 13.84 9.82 -15.56
N ALA A 553 14.23 10.20 -16.78
CA ALA A 553 13.38 11.00 -17.67
C ALA A 553 12.25 10.14 -18.29
N PRO A 554 11.18 10.76 -18.82
CA PRO A 554 10.15 10.07 -19.60
C PRO A 554 10.74 9.29 -20.78
N GLY A 555 10.26 8.06 -21.01
CA GLY A 555 10.75 7.18 -22.09
C GLY A 555 12.16 6.61 -21.90
N GLN A 556 12.88 7.03 -20.85
CA GLN A 556 14.25 6.63 -20.64
C GLN A 556 14.35 5.20 -20.08
N THR A 557 15.26 4.41 -20.65
CA THR A 557 15.65 3.10 -20.13
C THR A 557 17.07 3.17 -19.58
N ILE A 558 17.29 2.53 -18.42
CA ILE A 558 18.60 2.45 -17.79
C ILE A 558 18.92 1.00 -17.48
N THR A 559 20.07 0.53 -17.97
CA THR A 559 20.66 -0.75 -17.58
C THR A 559 21.82 -0.51 -16.63
N ILE A 560 21.74 -1.09 -15.44
CA ILE A 560 22.72 -0.98 -14.37
C ILE A 560 23.39 -2.33 -14.19
N LEU A 561 24.70 -2.38 -14.41
CA LEU A 561 25.53 -3.54 -14.13
C LEU A 561 26.24 -3.31 -12.80
N VAL A 562 25.89 -4.09 -11.78
CA VAL A 562 26.53 -4.02 -10.47
C VAL A 562 27.45 -5.22 -10.31
N TYR A 563 28.72 -4.92 -10.11
CA TYR A 563 29.78 -5.87 -9.82
C TYR A 563 30.05 -5.82 -8.33
N TYR A 564 29.91 -6.95 -7.65
CA TYR A 564 29.95 -6.99 -6.20
C TYR A 564 30.67 -8.23 -5.69
N LYS A 565 31.15 -8.13 -4.45
CA LYS A 565 31.63 -9.28 -3.70
C LYS A 565 30.59 -9.62 -2.66
N GLN A 566 30.08 -10.85 -2.71
CA GLN A 566 29.17 -11.35 -1.69
C GLN A 566 29.88 -11.38 -0.33
N LEU A 567 29.32 -10.69 0.68
CA LEU A 567 29.84 -10.79 2.03
C LEU A 567 29.40 -12.13 2.62
N GLN A 568 30.38 -12.97 2.98
CA GLN A 568 30.15 -14.21 3.71
C GLN A 568 30.01 -13.85 5.19
N PHE A 569 28.97 -14.33 5.88
CA PHE A 569 28.70 -14.03 7.30
C PHE A 569 29.89 -14.28 8.25
N LYS A 570 30.87 -15.07 7.83
CA LYS A 570 32.12 -15.31 8.57
C LYS A 570 32.96 -14.05 8.83
N TYR A 571 32.65 -12.92 8.17
CA TYR A 571 33.39 -11.66 8.27
C TYR A 571 32.68 -10.55 9.08
N LEU A 572 31.49 -10.80 9.63
CA LEU A 572 30.72 -9.81 10.41
C LEU A 572 30.79 -10.01 11.94
N ILE A 573 31.41 -11.11 12.38
CA ILE A 573 31.74 -11.29 13.80
C ILE A 573 33.14 -10.68 13.97
N PRO A 574 33.34 -9.62 14.77
CA PRO A 574 34.69 -9.21 15.13
C PRO A 574 35.39 -10.44 15.68
N THR A 575 36.53 -10.79 15.12
CA THR A 575 37.33 -11.90 15.60
C THR A 575 37.74 -11.52 17.02
N ILE A 576 36.97 -11.96 18.03
CA ILE A 576 37.43 -11.96 19.40
C ILE A 576 38.61 -12.92 19.37
N LYS A 577 39.82 -12.35 19.35
CA LYS A 577 41.01 -13.10 19.68
C LYS A 577 40.80 -13.55 21.12
N ILE A 578 40.51 -14.84 21.29
CA ILE A 578 40.49 -15.54 22.57
C ILE A 578 41.92 -15.57 23.12
#